data_AF-A0A1E8BLX5-F1
#
_entry.id   AF-A0A1E8BLX5-F1
#
_cell.length_a   1.000
_cell.length_b   1.000
_cell.length_c   1.000
_cell.angle_alpha   90.00
_cell.angle_beta   90.00
_cell.angle_gamma   90.00
#
_symmetry.space_group_name_H-M   'P 1'
#
loop_
_entity.id
_entity.type
_entity.pdbx_description
1 polymer ?
#
loop_
_entity_poly.entity_id
_entity_poly.type
_entity_poly.pdbx_seq_one_letter_code
_entity_poly.pdbx_strand_id
1 'polypeptide(L)'
;MDFEKYITNELKRNAETLEPTPNLEDKVQTSFHKYQQMKKKGKASMKKKLLLGFVAAAVLIPTGTFAGTTIIDKIIGTPEEARKDMGMSEDGYTGLMERIEVAKNLFAKEDFEKYVELLQETYHFYKKVSVVENGERQHTAIGRLNVDEEKRDSEVMEELNKYEEKIDQHFTYTFEQAGEITGFLIKRPSYIPKDHVLISEEAKADATVGKPRPLITMRYEDSNVKKGQTTSDVDLGFRLYQSGIFDDIKDYMDKPFDQATEKGPHYFRDIKTYKLKGYDITYGEYKESNVRAMKIVVPAKEGKNAYQVYINGSTLSKKELEKVLFSVVE
;
A
#
# COMPACT_ATOMS: atom_id res chain seq x y z
N MET A 1 -10.73 23.10 -36.26
CA MET A 1 -11.37 21.79 -36.07
C MET A 1 -10.88 21.27 -34.73
N ASP A 2 -11.79 21.05 -33.78
CA ASP A 2 -11.43 20.64 -32.42
C ASP A 2 -11.30 19.11 -32.40
N PHE A 3 -10.05 18.66 -32.43
CA PHE A 3 -9.69 17.26 -32.62
C PHE A 3 -10.12 16.40 -31.43
N GLU A 4 -10.06 16.95 -30.21
CA GLU A 4 -10.52 16.28 -29.00
C GLU A 4 -12.03 16.11 -29.01
N LYS A 5 -12.75 17.15 -29.44
CA LYS A 5 -14.21 17.09 -29.59
C LYS A 5 -14.64 16.10 -30.68
N TYR A 6 -13.88 15.99 -31.76
CA TYR A 6 -14.11 14.99 -32.81
C TYR A 6 -13.91 13.57 -32.29
N ILE A 7 -12.77 13.29 -31.64
CA ILE A 7 -12.48 11.97 -31.07
C ILE A 7 -13.50 11.57 -30.00
N THR A 8 -13.88 12.50 -29.11
CA THR A 8 -14.85 12.23 -28.06
C THR A 8 -16.22 11.87 -28.63
N ASN A 9 -16.66 12.57 -29.68
CA ASN A 9 -17.94 12.29 -30.34
C ASN A 9 -17.90 10.96 -31.09
N GLU A 10 -16.79 10.62 -31.74
CA GLU A 10 -16.63 9.37 -32.48
C GLU A 10 -16.58 8.15 -31.55
N LEU A 11 -15.86 8.27 -30.43
CA LEU A 11 -15.84 7.24 -29.38
C LEU A 11 -17.22 7.02 -28.77
N LYS A 12 -17.96 8.10 -28.51
CA LYS A 12 -19.32 8.02 -27.96
C LYS A 12 -20.27 7.33 -28.94
N ARG A 13 -20.20 7.68 -30.22
CA ARG A 13 -21.01 7.07 -31.27
C ARG A 13 -20.71 5.58 -31.46
N ASN A 14 -19.44 5.19 -31.35
CA ASN A 14 -19.03 3.78 -31.40
C ASN A 14 -19.42 3.01 -30.13
N ALA A 15 -19.45 3.65 -28.97
CA ALA A 15 -19.91 3.02 -27.74
C ALA A 15 -21.43 2.76 -27.75
N GLU A 16 -22.21 3.65 -28.35
CA GLU A 16 -23.68 3.53 -28.46
C GLU A 16 -24.12 2.42 -29.44
N THR A 17 -23.25 1.98 -30.36
CA THR A 17 -23.54 0.91 -31.33
C THR A 17 -23.00 -0.46 -30.90
N LEU A 18 -22.27 -0.54 -29.79
CA LEU A 18 -21.80 -1.81 -29.23
C LEU A 18 -22.92 -2.46 -28.43
N GLU A 19 -23.41 -3.61 -28.89
CA GLU A 19 -24.25 -4.46 -28.05
C GLU A 19 -23.36 -5.15 -27.00
N PRO A 20 -23.53 -4.85 -25.70
CA PRO A 20 -22.73 -5.47 -24.66
C PRO A 20 -23.05 -6.97 -24.64
N THR A 21 -22.01 -7.82 -24.61
CA THR A 21 -22.23 -9.26 -24.41
C THR A 21 -23.02 -9.48 -23.12
N PRO A 22 -23.94 -10.45 -23.03
CA PRO A 22 -24.85 -10.61 -21.88
C PRO A 22 -24.15 -10.76 -20.51
N ASN A 23 -22.86 -11.09 -20.52
CA ASN A 23 -22.02 -11.30 -19.35
C ASN A 23 -21.02 -10.15 -19.10
N LEU A 24 -21.06 -9.07 -19.89
CA LEU A 24 -20.16 -7.93 -19.70
C LEU A 24 -20.49 -7.18 -18.42
N GLU A 25 -21.76 -7.03 -18.10
CA GLU A 25 -22.20 -6.36 -16.88
C GLU A 25 -21.77 -7.14 -15.63
N ASP A 26 -21.97 -8.45 -15.61
CA ASP A 26 -21.49 -9.33 -14.54
C ASP A 26 -19.96 -9.32 -14.41
N LYS A 27 -19.22 -9.33 -15.52
CA LYS A 27 -17.75 -9.24 -15.52
C LYS A 27 -17.23 -7.89 -15.05
N VAL A 28 -17.85 -6.80 -15.49
CA VAL A 28 -17.52 -5.45 -15.03
C VAL A 28 -17.84 -5.33 -13.55
N GLN A 29 -19.04 -5.74 -13.11
CA GLN A 29 -19.43 -5.74 -11.70
C GLN A 29 -18.52 -6.61 -10.83
N THR A 30 -18.08 -7.78 -11.31
CA THR A 30 -17.17 -8.68 -10.60
C THR A 30 -15.77 -8.07 -10.51
N SER A 31 -15.24 -7.47 -11.58
CA SER A 31 -13.96 -6.76 -11.55
C SER A 31 -14.00 -5.55 -10.61
N PHE A 32 -15.12 -4.81 -10.62
CA PHE A 32 -15.34 -3.67 -9.75
C PHE A 32 -15.53 -4.12 -8.30
N HIS A 33 -16.20 -5.24 -8.05
CA HIS A 33 -16.32 -5.84 -6.72
C HIS A 33 -14.96 -6.31 -6.21
N LYS A 34 -14.16 -6.99 -7.02
CA LYS A 34 -12.80 -7.46 -6.66
C LYS A 34 -11.89 -6.27 -6.34
N TYR A 35 -11.90 -5.24 -7.18
CA TYR A 35 -11.19 -3.98 -6.93
C TYR A 35 -11.71 -3.24 -5.66
N GLN A 36 -13.02 -3.15 -5.48
CA GLN A 36 -13.61 -2.53 -4.28
C GLN A 36 -13.35 -3.33 -3.01
N GLN A 37 -13.30 -4.66 -3.07
CA GLN A 37 -12.94 -5.51 -1.93
C GLN A 37 -11.47 -5.30 -1.56
N MET A 38 -10.56 -5.28 -2.54
CA MET A 38 -9.15 -4.91 -2.30
C MET A 38 -9.03 -3.52 -1.68
N LYS A 39 -9.79 -2.53 -2.17
CA LYS A 39 -9.78 -1.16 -1.64
C LYS A 39 -10.46 -1.02 -0.26
N LYS A 40 -11.49 -1.83 0.02
CA LYS A 40 -12.21 -1.88 1.30
C LYS A 40 -11.44 -2.66 2.37
N LYS A 41 -10.58 -3.62 2.01
CA LYS A 41 -9.65 -4.28 2.96
C LYS A 41 -8.66 -3.29 3.57
N GLY A 42 -8.29 -2.22 2.85
CA GLY A 42 -7.55 -1.07 3.43
C GLY A 42 -8.39 -0.13 4.31
N LYS A 43 -9.72 -0.28 4.35
CA LYS A 43 -10.65 0.59 5.13
C LYS A 43 -11.47 -0.17 6.19
N ALA A 44 -11.35 -1.49 6.29
CA ALA A 44 -12.05 -2.27 7.31
C ALA A 44 -11.38 -2.06 8.67
N SER A 45 -11.95 -1.16 9.46
CA SER A 45 -11.69 -1.02 10.90
C SER A 45 -11.79 -2.41 11.55
N MET A 46 -10.63 -3.03 11.81
CA MET A 46 -10.57 -4.30 12.54
C MET A 46 -10.99 -4.00 13.99
N LYS A 47 -12.17 -4.47 14.36
CA LYS A 47 -12.68 -4.38 15.73
C LYS A 47 -11.68 -5.03 16.68
N LYS A 48 -11.21 -4.23 17.64
CA LYS A 48 -10.32 -4.58 18.74
C LYS A 48 -10.60 -5.99 19.31
N LYS A 49 -9.78 -6.96 18.94
CA LYS A 49 -9.48 -8.14 19.75
C LYS A 49 -7.98 -8.38 19.63
N LEU A 50 -7.26 -7.83 20.60
CA LEU A 50 -5.83 -7.99 20.77
C LEU A 50 -5.59 -9.00 21.90
N LEU A 51 -4.46 -9.69 21.77
CA LEU A 51 -3.72 -10.48 22.76
C LEU A 51 -4.03 -11.99 22.79
N LEU A 52 -3.05 -12.78 22.37
CA LEU A 52 -2.16 -13.45 23.33
C LEU A 52 -0.74 -13.64 22.75
N GLY A 53 0.24 -13.64 23.65
CA GLY A 53 1.66 -13.31 23.43
C GLY A 53 2.48 -14.18 22.49
N PHE A 54 3.55 -13.60 21.96
CA PHE A 54 4.67 -14.33 21.39
C PHE A 54 6.00 -13.69 21.80
N VAL A 55 6.93 -14.57 22.15
CA VAL A 55 8.27 -14.29 22.67
C VAL A 55 9.13 -13.74 21.55
N ALA A 56 9.78 -12.59 21.78
CA ALA A 56 10.79 -12.04 20.87
C ALA A 56 12.03 -12.96 20.88
N ALA A 57 12.13 -13.85 19.89
CA ALA A 57 13.37 -14.58 19.61
C ALA A 57 14.24 -13.73 18.68
N ALA A 58 15.31 -13.15 19.21
CA ALA A 58 16.34 -12.50 18.40
C ALA A 58 17.15 -13.57 17.66
N VAL A 59 16.95 -13.69 16.34
CA VAL A 59 17.77 -14.56 15.48
C VAL A 59 18.66 -13.69 14.61
N LEU A 60 19.97 -13.73 14.89
CA LEU A 60 21.02 -13.26 14.00
C LEU A 60 21.16 -14.27 12.86
N ILE A 61 21.03 -13.84 11.59
CA ILE A 61 21.35 -14.66 10.42
C ILE A 61 22.45 -13.95 9.60
N PRO A 62 23.50 -14.66 9.15
CA PRO A 62 24.52 -14.09 8.28
C PRO A 62 23.96 -13.84 6.88
N THR A 63 24.27 -12.69 6.29
CA THR A 63 24.06 -12.40 4.87
C THR A 63 25.04 -13.23 4.02
N GLY A 64 24.77 -14.53 3.90
CA GLY A 64 25.50 -15.43 3.02
C GLY A 64 24.91 -15.42 1.61
N THR A 65 25.76 -15.23 0.60
CA THR A 65 25.45 -15.35 -0.83
C THR A 65 24.91 -16.75 -1.15
N PHE A 66 23.64 -16.87 -1.56
CA PHE A 66 23.00 -18.14 -1.88
C PHE A 66 23.12 -18.48 -3.38
N ALA A 67 23.82 -19.59 -3.68
CA ALA A 67 23.78 -20.29 -4.95
C ALA A 67 23.27 -21.72 -4.69
N GLY A 68 22.00 -21.99 -5.03
CA GLY A 68 21.33 -23.27 -4.86
C GLY A 68 19.81 -23.10 -4.89
N THR A 69 19.09 -24.00 -5.59
CA THR A 69 17.65 -23.92 -5.87
C THR A 69 16.82 -23.60 -4.62
N THR A 70 16.20 -22.43 -4.62
CA THR A 70 15.44 -21.87 -3.51
C THR A 70 13.97 -22.34 -3.53
N ILE A 71 13.23 -22.15 -2.43
CA ILE A 71 11.77 -22.45 -2.39
C ILE A 71 11.04 -21.66 -3.48
N ILE A 72 11.45 -20.42 -3.75
CA ILE A 72 10.86 -19.59 -4.81
C ILE A 72 11.07 -20.17 -6.21
N ASP A 73 12.20 -20.81 -6.49
CA ASP A 73 12.41 -21.52 -7.77
C ASP A 73 11.39 -22.64 -7.98
N LYS A 74 10.96 -23.31 -6.91
CA LYS A 74 9.90 -24.33 -6.98
C LYS A 74 8.50 -23.76 -7.16
N ILE A 75 8.31 -22.46 -6.89
CA ILE A 75 7.02 -21.79 -7.01
C ILE A 75 6.88 -21.17 -8.40
N ILE A 76 7.87 -20.37 -8.82
CA ILE A 76 7.78 -19.56 -10.04
C ILE A 76 8.94 -19.75 -11.01
N GLY A 77 9.88 -20.64 -10.70
CA GLY A 77 11.11 -20.83 -11.47
C GLY A 77 12.19 -19.80 -11.12
N THR A 78 13.26 -19.83 -11.90
CA THR A 78 14.35 -18.85 -11.82
C THR A 78 13.87 -17.43 -12.15
N PRO A 79 14.61 -16.38 -11.79
CA PRO A 79 14.25 -15.00 -12.16
C PRO A 79 14.02 -14.82 -13.67
N GLU A 80 14.81 -15.49 -14.51
CA GLU A 80 14.66 -15.44 -15.97
C GLU A 80 13.37 -16.11 -16.45
N GLU A 81 13.02 -17.27 -15.88
CA GLU A 81 11.77 -17.98 -16.18
C GLU A 81 10.56 -17.16 -15.72
N ALA A 82 10.58 -16.62 -14.50
CA ALA A 82 9.50 -15.78 -13.99
C ALA A 82 9.31 -14.52 -14.85
N ARG A 83 10.40 -13.87 -15.28
CA ARG A 83 10.31 -12.73 -16.21
C ARG A 83 9.70 -13.15 -17.54
N LYS A 84 10.15 -14.27 -18.12
CA LYS A 84 9.66 -14.76 -19.42
C LYS A 84 8.20 -15.18 -19.38
N ASP A 85 7.80 -15.89 -18.32
CA ASP A 85 6.51 -16.57 -18.25
C ASP A 85 5.38 -15.67 -17.74
N MET A 86 5.71 -14.69 -16.90
CA MET A 86 4.71 -13.84 -16.26
C MET A 86 5.10 -12.34 -16.20
N GLY A 87 6.22 -11.95 -16.83
CA GLY A 87 6.68 -10.57 -16.87
C GLY A 87 7.02 -10.01 -15.49
N MET A 88 7.45 -10.87 -14.56
CA MET A 88 7.83 -10.48 -13.21
C MET A 88 9.13 -9.67 -13.24
N SER A 89 9.14 -8.52 -12.55
CA SER A 89 10.34 -7.71 -12.35
C SER A 89 11.27 -8.32 -11.30
N GLU A 90 12.52 -7.89 -11.28
CA GLU A 90 13.50 -8.28 -10.24
C GLU A 90 13.01 -7.93 -8.83
N ASP A 91 12.41 -6.74 -8.66
CA ASP A 91 11.79 -6.33 -7.39
C ASP A 91 10.61 -7.21 -7.00
N GLY A 92 9.78 -7.62 -7.97
CA GLY A 92 8.66 -8.53 -7.73
C GLY A 92 9.13 -9.91 -7.27
N TYR A 93 10.20 -10.42 -7.89
CA TYR A 93 10.82 -11.69 -7.53
C TYR A 93 11.43 -11.63 -6.12
N THR A 94 12.20 -10.58 -5.84
CA THR A 94 12.83 -10.35 -4.52
C THR A 94 11.78 -10.17 -3.43
N GLY A 95 10.72 -9.40 -3.69
CA GLY A 95 9.62 -9.20 -2.76
C GLY A 95 8.88 -10.49 -2.42
N LEU A 96 8.63 -11.36 -3.39
CA LEU A 96 8.04 -12.68 -3.13
C LEU A 96 8.98 -13.56 -2.29
N MET A 97 10.29 -13.54 -2.59
CA MET A 97 11.29 -14.31 -1.84
C MET A 97 11.32 -13.89 -0.37
N GLU A 98 11.38 -12.59 -0.11
CA GLU A 98 11.34 -12.04 1.25
C GLU A 98 10.03 -12.43 1.97
N ARG A 99 8.88 -12.35 1.28
CA ARG A 99 7.58 -12.72 1.85
C ARG A 99 7.51 -14.20 2.23
N ILE A 100 8.06 -15.09 1.40
CA ILE A 100 8.16 -16.53 1.70
C ILE A 100 9.04 -16.77 2.93
N GLU A 101 10.19 -16.10 3.05
CA GLU A 101 11.07 -16.27 4.21
C GLU A 101 10.42 -15.74 5.50
N VAL A 102 9.63 -14.66 5.42
CA VAL A 102 8.79 -14.21 6.53
C VAL A 102 7.78 -15.30 6.91
N ALA A 103 7.03 -15.83 5.94
CA ALA A 103 6.03 -16.87 6.21
C ALA A 103 6.66 -18.11 6.87
N LYS A 104 7.84 -18.52 6.42
CA LYS A 104 8.61 -19.65 6.98
C LYS A 104 9.02 -19.44 8.44
N ASN A 105 9.34 -18.21 8.81
CA ASN A 105 9.71 -17.86 10.19
C ASN A 105 8.49 -17.72 11.11
N LEU A 106 7.33 -17.39 10.54
CA LEU A 106 6.09 -17.17 11.31
C LEU A 106 5.24 -18.41 11.49
N PHE A 107 5.19 -19.29 10.49
CA PHE A 107 4.28 -20.42 10.48
C PHE A 107 4.93 -21.70 10.99
N ALA A 108 4.11 -22.54 11.62
CA ALA A 108 4.47 -23.94 11.85
C ALA A 108 4.72 -24.63 10.50
N LYS A 109 5.50 -25.71 10.52
CA LYS A 109 5.95 -26.40 9.30
C LYS A 109 4.78 -26.77 8.39
N GLU A 110 3.71 -27.33 8.94
CA GLU A 110 2.54 -27.79 8.19
C GLU A 110 1.78 -26.60 7.55
N ASP A 111 1.65 -25.49 8.29
CA ASP A 111 1.01 -24.26 7.79
C ASP A 111 1.87 -23.61 6.69
N PHE A 112 3.19 -23.64 6.83
CA PHE A 112 4.11 -23.12 5.82
C PHE A 112 4.12 -23.98 4.55
N GLU A 113 4.11 -25.31 4.67
CA GLU A 113 4.00 -26.22 3.52
C GLU A 113 2.70 -25.96 2.76
N LYS A 114 1.57 -25.80 3.47
CA LYS A 114 0.29 -25.46 2.85
C LYS A 114 0.32 -24.09 2.16
N TYR A 115 0.95 -23.10 2.78
CA TYR A 115 1.14 -21.78 2.18
C TYR A 115 1.93 -21.86 0.87
N VAL A 116 3.02 -22.64 0.83
CA VAL A 116 3.84 -22.84 -0.38
C VAL A 116 3.05 -23.54 -1.49
N GLU A 117 2.25 -24.56 -1.16
CA GLU A 117 1.37 -25.23 -2.14
C GLU A 117 0.36 -24.25 -2.76
N LEU A 118 -0.27 -23.40 -1.94
CA LEU A 118 -1.20 -22.39 -2.41
C LEU A 118 -0.52 -21.34 -3.30
N LEU A 119 0.70 -20.93 -2.96
CA LEU A 119 1.52 -20.06 -3.80
C LEU A 119 1.83 -20.72 -5.16
N GLN A 120 2.23 -21.99 -5.16
CA GLN A 120 2.50 -22.73 -6.41
C GLN A 120 1.27 -22.74 -7.32
N GLU A 121 0.10 -23.02 -6.76
CA GLU A 121 -1.13 -23.12 -7.53
C GLU A 121 -1.61 -21.75 -8.05
N THR A 122 -1.55 -20.69 -7.24
CA THR A 122 -1.93 -19.35 -7.72
C THR A 122 -0.98 -18.85 -8.82
N TYR A 123 0.33 -19.09 -8.69
CA TYR A 123 1.29 -18.68 -9.72
C TYR A 123 1.20 -19.54 -10.99
N HIS A 124 0.76 -20.79 -10.88
CA HIS A 124 0.40 -21.62 -12.04
C HIS A 124 -0.72 -20.97 -12.86
N PHE A 125 -1.81 -20.54 -12.22
CA PHE A 125 -2.89 -19.82 -12.90
C PHE A 125 -2.43 -18.46 -13.42
N TYR A 126 -1.67 -17.70 -12.63
CA TYR A 126 -1.14 -16.40 -13.00
C TYR A 126 -0.27 -16.46 -14.27
N LYS A 127 0.57 -17.49 -14.39
CA LYS A 127 1.35 -17.77 -15.61
C LYS A 127 0.44 -18.03 -16.81
N LYS A 128 -0.59 -18.86 -16.66
CA LYS A 128 -1.51 -19.21 -17.75
C LYS A 128 -2.23 -17.98 -18.31
N VAL A 129 -2.64 -17.06 -17.44
CA VAL A 129 -3.35 -15.83 -17.83
C VAL A 129 -2.43 -14.68 -18.23
N SER A 130 -1.12 -14.78 -18.03
CA SER A 130 -0.20 -13.68 -18.34
C SER A 130 0.13 -13.62 -19.83
N VAL A 131 0.06 -12.42 -20.39
CA VAL A 131 0.57 -12.11 -21.73
C VAL A 131 1.84 -11.30 -21.56
N VAL A 132 2.95 -11.86 -22.01
CA VAL A 132 4.30 -11.29 -21.85
C VAL A 132 4.90 -11.04 -23.22
N GLU A 133 5.41 -9.84 -23.42
CA GLU A 133 6.13 -9.44 -24.62
C GLU A 133 7.45 -8.79 -24.19
N ASN A 134 8.56 -9.21 -24.79
CA ASN A 134 9.91 -8.73 -24.45
C ASN A 134 10.28 -8.84 -22.95
N GLY A 135 9.68 -9.81 -22.24
CA GLY A 135 9.90 -9.99 -20.80
C GLY A 135 9.09 -9.05 -19.90
N GLU A 136 8.19 -8.25 -20.47
CA GLU A 136 7.29 -7.36 -19.75
C GLU A 136 5.84 -7.83 -19.86
N ARG A 137 5.12 -7.79 -18.73
CA ARG A 137 3.72 -8.17 -18.69
C ARG A 137 2.87 -7.08 -19.34
N GLN A 138 2.15 -7.45 -20.39
CA GLN A 138 1.26 -6.54 -21.12
C GLN A 138 -0.12 -6.48 -20.48
N HIS A 139 -0.77 -7.64 -20.31
CA HIS A 139 -2.10 -7.73 -19.71
C HIS A 139 -2.41 -9.14 -19.20
N THR A 140 -3.55 -9.25 -18.53
CA THR A 140 -4.16 -10.53 -18.14
C THR A 140 -5.12 -10.97 -19.25
N ALA A 141 -4.83 -12.09 -19.92
CA ALA A 141 -5.72 -12.64 -20.93
C ALA A 141 -6.95 -13.29 -20.29
N ILE A 142 -8.12 -12.78 -20.64
CA ILE A 142 -9.42 -13.29 -20.19
C ILE A 142 -9.78 -14.54 -20.98
N GLY A 143 -10.36 -15.55 -20.31
CA GLY A 143 -10.83 -16.78 -20.96
C GLY A 143 -9.76 -17.82 -21.27
N ARG A 144 -8.54 -17.66 -20.73
CA ARG A 144 -7.52 -18.72 -20.76
C ARG A 144 -7.72 -19.79 -19.70
N LEU A 145 -8.46 -19.46 -18.64
CA LEU A 145 -8.92 -20.43 -17.65
C LEU A 145 -10.29 -20.96 -18.09
N ASN A 146 -10.53 -22.26 -17.90
CA ASN A 146 -11.87 -22.83 -17.99
C ASN A 146 -12.65 -22.58 -16.68
N VAL A 147 -13.95 -22.91 -16.66
CA VAL A 147 -14.82 -22.63 -15.50
C VAL A 147 -14.33 -23.28 -14.21
N ASP A 148 -13.81 -24.51 -14.27
CA ASP A 148 -13.30 -25.22 -13.09
C ASP A 148 -11.99 -24.61 -12.58
N GLU A 149 -11.12 -24.18 -13.50
CA GLU A 149 -9.88 -23.47 -13.16
C GLU A 149 -10.15 -22.08 -12.58
N GLU A 150 -11.11 -21.33 -13.12
CA GLU A 150 -11.51 -20.02 -12.55
C GLU A 150 -12.05 -20.17 -11.13
N LYS A 151 -12.87 -21.21 -10.91
CA LYS A 151 -13.38 -21.55 -9.57
C LYS A 151 -12.23 -21.93 -8.65
N ARG A 152 -11.31 -22.79 -9.09
CA ARG A 152 -10.17 -23.24 -8.28
C ARG A 152 -9.22 -22.10 -7.95
N ASP A 153 -8.88 -21.25 -8.92
CA ASP A 153 -8.06 -20.04 -8.69
C ASP A 153 -8.70 -19.15 -7.62
N SER A 154 -10.01 -18.94 -7.70
CA SER A 154 -10.74 -18.17 -6.69
C SER A 154 -10.67 -18.79 -5.28
N GLU A 155 -10.86 -20.10 -5.16
CA GLU A 155 -10.75 -20.83 -3.88
C GLU A 155 -9.32 -20.77 -3.32
N VAL A 156 -8.30 -20.98 -4.16
CA VAL A 156 -6.89 -20.88 -3.78
C VAL A 156 -6.55 -19.47 -3.31
N MET A 157 -6.99 -18.44 -4.03
CA MET A 157 -6.81 -17.05 -3.61
C MET A 157 -7.49 -16.78 -2.26
N GLU A 158 -8.69 -17.28 -2.02
CA GLU A 158 -9.39 -17.14 -0.74
C GLU A 158 -8.65 -17.82 0.41
N GLU A 159 -8.10 -19.02 0.21
CA GLU A 159 -7.29 -19.71 1.21
C GLU A 159 -5.95 -19.01 1.45
N LEU A 160 -5.24 -18.64 0.38
CA LEU A 160 -3.96 -17.93 0.46
C LEU A 160 -4.12 -16.60 1.21
N ASN A 161 -5.21 -15.87 0.95
CA ASN A 161 -5.52 -14.62 1.66
C ASN A 161 -5.60 -14.79 3.18
N LYS A 162 -6.02 -15.95 3.70
CA LYS A 162 -6.06 -16.20 5.15
C LYS A 162 -4.65 -16.25 5.73
N TYR A 163 -3.68 -16.81 4.99
CA TYR A 163 -2.28 -16.82 5.40
C TYR A 163 -1.65 -15.43 5.27
N GLU A 164 -1.91 -14.72 4.18
CA GLU A 164 -1.44 -13.33 4.01
C GLU A 164 -1.95 -12.41 5.12
N GLU A 165 -3.23 -12.55 5.51
CA GLU A 165 -3.82 -11.81 6.62
C GLU A 165 -3.14 -12.15 7.97
N LYS A 166 -2.76 -13.42 8.20
CA LYS A 166 -1.98 -13.79 9.39
C LYS A 166 -0.59 -13.14 9.39
N ILE A 167 0.09 -13.09 8.24
CA ILE A 167 1.38 -12.41 8.12
C ILE A 167 1.19 -10.92 8.41
N ASP A 168 0.24 -10.24 7.77
CA ASP A 168 0.02 -8.81 7.94
C ASP A 168 -0.40 -8.43 9.37
N GLN A 169 -1.17 -9.30 10.03
CA GLN A 169 -1.51 -9.14 11.46
C GLN A 169 -0.28 -9.19 12.35
N HIS A 170 0.74 -9.98 12.01
CA HIS A 170 2.01 -10.02 12.76
C HIS A 170 2.77 -8.69 12.71
N PHE A 171 2.60 -7.92 11.62
CA PHE A 171 3.20 -6.59 11.45
C PHE A 171 2.24 -5.44 11.72
N THR A 172 1.15 -5.71 12.45
CA THR A 172 0.22 -4.70 12.95
C THR A 172 0.46 -4.49 14.45
N TYR A 173 0.68 -3.25 14.86
CA TYR A 173 1.11 -2.90 16.21
C TYR A 173 0.13 -1.98 16.92
N THR A 174 0.15 -2.02 18.25
CA THR A 174 -0.33 -0.90 19.07
C THR A 174 0.61 0.30 18.93
N PHE A 175 0.15 1.50 19.28
CA PHE A 175 1.01 2.68 19.29
C PHE A 175 2.14 2.61 20.32
N GLU A 176 1.93 1.89 21.43
CA GLU A 176 2.98 1.65 22.42
C GLU A 176 4.09 0.77 21.83
N GLN A 177 3.73 -0.40 21.28
CA GLN A 177 4.69 -1.28 20.60
C GLN A 177 5.40 -0.59 19.43
N ALA A 178 4.66 0.16 18.62
CA ALA A 178 5.26 0.91 17.52
C ALA A 178 6.25 1.96 18.04
N GLY A 179 5.95 2.65 19.14
CA GLY A 179 6.86 3.61 19.76
C GLY A 179 8.14 2.98 20.32
N GLU A 180 8.04 1.78 20.89
CA GLU A 180 9.22 0.99 21.31
C GLU A 180 10.09 0.59 20.12
N ILE A 181 9.47 0.13 19.03
CA ILE A 181 10.18 -0.29 17.80
C ILE A 181 10.89 0.90 17.16
N THR A 182 10.18 2.02 17.00
CA THR A 182 10.68 3.18 16.27
C THR A 182 11.61 4.07 17.09
N GLY A 183 11.50 4.03 18.43
CA GLY A 183 12.26 4.88 19.33
C GLY A 183 11.80 6.34 19.35
N PHE A 184 10.59 6.64 18.87
CA PHE A 184 9.96 7.97 19.01
C PHE A 184 8.55 7.85 19.58
N LEU A 185 8.09 8.92 20.22
CA LEU A 185 6.75 8.96 20.81
C LEU A 185 5.70 9.21 19.73
N ILE A 186 4.76 8.29 19.57
CA ILE A 186 3.62 8.43 18.67
C ILE A 186 2.52 9.21 19.39
N LYS A 187 2.11 10.35 18.82
CA LYS A 187 1.09 11.23 19.41
C LYS A 187 -0.12 11.36 18.49
N ARG A 188 -1.33 11.48 19.06
CA ARG A 188 -2.49 11.95 18.31
C ARG A 188 -2.44 13.49 18.25
N PRO A 189 -2.87 14.13 17.15
CA PRO A 189 -2.99 15.58 17.09
C PRO A 189 -3.94 16.07 18.18
N SER A 190 -3.49 17.06 18.97
CA SER A 190 -4.34 17.74 19.97
C SER A 190 -5.28 18.79 19.34
N TYR A 191 -5.06 19.16 18.08
CA TYR A 191 -5.92 20.03 17.30
C TYR A 191 -6.47 19.29 16.07
N ILE A 192 -7.79 19.28 15.95
CA ILE A 192 -8.51 18.77 14.77
C ILE A 192 -9.32 19.92 14.19
N PRO A 193 -9.27 20.15 12.85
CA PRO A 193 -10.11 21.15 12.22
C PRO A 193 -11.59 20.90 12.49
N LYS A 194 -12.39 21.97 12.48
CA LYS A 194 -13.82 21.88 12.76
C LYS A 194 -14.48 20.83 11.84
N ASP A 195 -15.45 20.10 12.39
CA ASP A 195 -16.27 19.09 11.70
C ASP A 195 -15.52 17.86 11.18
N HIS A 196 -14.20 17.77 11.43
CA HIS A 196 -13.40 16.58 11.15
C HIS A 196 -13.42 15.60 12.31
N VAL A 197 -13.56 14.31 12.02
CA VAL A 197 -13.59 13.24 13.01
C VAL A 197 -12.64 12.11 12.63
N LEU A 198 -12.03 11.48 13.63
CA LEU A 198 -11.18 10.30 13.43
C LEU A 198 -12.04 9.12 12.98
N ILE A 199 -11.71 8.52 11.83
CA ILE A 199 -12.42 7.36 11.28
C ILE A 199 -11.59 6.09 11.39
N SER A 200 -10.27 6.19 11.29
CA SER A 200 -9.37 5.05 11.45
C SER A 200 -8.00 5.47 11.94
N GLU A 201 -7.38 4.59 12.71
CA GLU A 201 -5.98 4.70 13.12
C GLU A 201 -5.32 3.31 13.05
N GLU A 202 -4.09 3.26 12.55
CA GLU A 202 -3.33 2.02 12.43
C GLU A 202 -1.83 2.29 12.58
N ALA A 203 -1.10 1.29 13.07
CA ALA A 203 0.36 1.25 13.02
C ALA A 203 0.75 -0.09 12.38
N LYS A 204 1.34 -0.03 11.18
CA LYS A 204 1.69 -1.22 10.39
C LYS A 204 3.07 -1.08 9.80
N ALA A 205 3.81 -2.18 9.72
CA ALA A 205 5.04 -2.26 8.96
C ALA A 205 4.87 -3.24 7.80
N ASP A 206 5.73 -3.14 6.80
CA ASP A 206 5.88 -4.25 5.87
C ASP A 206 6.41 -5.48 6.57
N ALA A 207 5.97 -6.62 6.05
CA ALA A 207 6.55 -7.89 6.43
C ALA A 207 8.03 -7.92 6.09
N THR A 208 8.82 -8.26 7.10
CA THR A 208 10.26 -8.37 6.98
C THR A 208 10.79 -9.36 8.00
N VAL A 209 11.91 -10.01 7.67
CA VAL A 209 12.70 -10.78 8.63
C VAL A 209 13.63 -9.88 9.47
N GLY A 210 13.80 -8.62 9.04
CA GLY A 210 14.62 -7.62 9.72
C GLY A 210 13.86 -6.82 10.77
N LYS A 211 14.40 -5.65 11.12
CA LYS A 211 13.73 -4.72 12.03
C LYS A 211 12.53 -4.07 11.30
N PRO A 212 11.29 -4.24 11.80
CA PRO A 212 10.13 -3.62 11.19
C PRO A 212 10.21 -2.09 11.28
N ARG A 213 9.61 -1.42 10.28
CA ARG A 213 9.51 0.04 10.20
C ARG A 213 8.04 0.47 10.19
N PRO A 214 7.40 0.57 11.37
CA PRO A 214 6.00 0.94 11.44
C PRO A 214 5.73 2.34 10.84
N LEU A 215 4.74 2.39 9.95
CA LEU A 215 4.06 3.61 9.51
C LEU A 215 2.78 3.75 10.31
N ILE A 216 2.63 4.91 10.96
CA ILE A 216 1.45 5.22 11.75
C ILE A 216 0.56 6.08 10.88
N THR A 217 -0.66 5.63 10.65
CA THR A 217 -1.64 6.32 9.80
C THR A 217 -2.88 6.64 10.61
N MET A 218 -3.32 7.90 10.59
CA MET A 218 -4.58 8.35 11.16
C MET A 218 -5.40 9.06 10.09
N ARG A 219 -6.65 8.64 9.90
CA ARG A 219 -7.55 9.21 8.90
C ARG A 219 -8.66 10.01 9.56
N TYR A 220 -8.75 11.28 9.17
CA TYR A 220 -9.77 12.20 9.61
C TYR A 220 -10.67 12.53 8.42
N GLU A 221 -11.98 12.42 8.61
CA GLU A 221 -12.96 12.81 7.58
C GLU A 221 -13.81 13.99 8.06
N ASP A 222 -14.10 14.92 7.15
CA ASP A 222 -15.08 15.99 7.35
C ASP A 222 -16.49 15.39 7.30
N SER A 223 -17.19 15.47 8.42
CA SER A 223 -18.55 14.96 8.60
C SER A 223 -19.59 15.66 7.71
N ASN A 224 -19.30 16.85 7.19
CA ASN A 224 -20.18 17.57 6.26
C ASN A 224 -20.07 17.08 4.81
N VAL A 225 -19.00 16.37 4.46
CA VAL A 225 -18.76 15.94 3.08
C VAL A 225 -19.50 14.63 2.81
N LYS A 226 -20.45 14.67 1.88
CA LYS A 226 -21.18 13.48 1.45
C LYS A 226 -20.29 12.56 0.62
N LYS A 227 -20.27 11.28 0.99
CA LYS A 227 -19.65 10.22 0.20
C LYS A 227 -20.49 9.96 -1.05
N GLY A 228 -19.96 10.33 -2.20
CA GLY A 228 -20.54 10.10 -3.51
C GLY A 228 -19.57 9.38 -4.43
N GLN A 229 -20.03 9.05 -5.64
CA GLN A 229 -19.25 8.32 -6.63
C GLN A 229 -18.02 9.11 -7.13
N THR A 230 -18.07 10.44 -7.06
CA THR A 230 -17.00 11.36 -7.49
C THR A 230 -16.20 11.95 -6.33
N THR A 231 -16.56 11.68 -5.08
CA THR A 231 -15.85 12.25 -3.92
C THR A 231 -14.50 11.57 -3.75
N SER A 232 -13.41 12.33 -3.92
CA SER A 232 -12.07 11.80 -3.75
C SER A 232 -11.69 11.67 -2.27
N ASP A 233 -10.65 10.88 -1.96
CA ASP A 233 -10.19 10.74 -0.56
C ASP A 233 -9.68 12.06 0.04
N VAL A 234 -9.21 13.01 -0.78
CA VAL A 234 -8.77 14.35 -0.33
C VAL A 234 -9.93 15.32 -0.11
N ASP A 235 -11.07 15.10 -0.77
CA ASP A 235 -12.30 15.85 -0.51
C ASP A 235 -12.95 15.39 0.80
N LEU A 236 -12.78 14.11 1.16
CA LEU A 236 -13.33 13.56 2.39
C LEU A 236 -12.62 14.07 3.64
N GLY A 237 -11.39 14.55 3.56
CA GLY A 237 -10.61 15.01 4.72
C GLY A 237 -9.11 14.85 4.49
N PHE A 238 -8.41 14.28 5.47
CA PHE A 238 -6.96 14.11 5.39
C PHE A 238 -6.46 12.83 6.09
N ARG A 239 -5.27 12.39 5.68
CA ARG A 239 -4.50 11.34 6.35
C ARG A 239 -3.23 11.95 6.93
N LEU A 240 -3.03 11.70 8.21
CA LEU A 240 -1.85 12.07 8.97
C LEU A 240 -0.97 10.83 9.12
N TYR A 241 0.31 10.98 8.80
CA TYR A 241 1.30 9.92 8.88
C TYR A 241 2.39 10.30 9.88
N GLN A 242 2.88 9.32 10.65
CA GLN A 242 4.11 9.44 11.45
C GLN A 242 5.02 8.27 11.11
N SER A 243 6.29 8.56 10.83
CA SER A 243 7.29 7.53 10.51
C SER A 243 8.69 7.96 10.89
N GLY A 244 9.59 6.99 11.03
CA GLY A 244 11.02 7.25 11.08
C GLY A 244 11.52 7.87 9.77
N ILE A 245 12.74 8.41 9.81
CA ILE A 245 13.42 8.93 8.62
C ILE A 245 14.36 7.83 8.13
N PHE A 246 14.19 7.41 6.88
CA PHE A 246 14.96 6.33 6.26
C PHE A 246 15.44 6.79 4.87
N ASP A 247 16.64 6.40 4.50
CA ASP A 247 17.24 6.72 3.19
C ASP A 247 16.80 5.72 2.11
N ASP A 248 16.46 4.49 2.51
CA ASP A 248 16.07 3.35 1.68
C ASP A 248 14.57 3.06 1.84
N ILE A 249 13.73 3.84 1.17
CA ILE A 249 12.27 3.65 1.25
C ILE A 249 11.80 2.87 0.03
N LYS A 250 11.49 1.58 0.23
CA LYS A 250 10.78 0.73 -0.75
C LYS A 250 9.51 1.44 -1.21
N ASP A 251 9.07 1.21 -2.45
CA ASP A 251 8.06 2.04 -3.14
C ASP A 251 6.64 1.96 -2.52
N TYR A 252 6.43 2.64 -1.39
CA TYR A 252 5.13 2.76 -0.72
C TYR A 252 4.24 3.79 -1.41
N MET A 253 2.95 3.47 -1.49
CA MET A 253 1.91 4.43 -1.89
C MET A 253 1.74 5.61 -0.90
N ASP A 254 2.34 5.54 0.28
CA ASP A 254 2.21 6.54 1.35
C ASP A 254 3.56 7.20 1.73
N LYS A 255 4.58 7.17 0.85
CA LYS A 255 5.83 7.94 1.03
C LYS A 255 5.53 9.44 1.22
N PRO A 256 6.35 10.18 1.97
CA PRO A 256 6.27 11.63 2.00
C PRO A 256 6.32 12.21 0.58
N PHE A 257 5.41 13.14 0.29
CA PHE A 257 5.23 13.75 -1.02
C PHE A 257 6.48 14.43 -1.62
N ASP A 258 7.51 14.69 -0.82
CA ASP A 258 8.75 15.34 -1.23
C ASP A 258 9.90 14.36 -1.50
N GLN A 259 9.63 13.05 -1.53
CA GLN A 259 10.59 12.02 -1.92
C GLN A 259 10.42 11.59 -3.38
N ALA A 260 11.52 11.54 -4.13
CA ALA A 260 11.52 11.16 -5.53
C ALA A 260 10.99 9.73 -5.70
N THR A 261 10.15 9.51 -6.72
CA THR A 261 9.72 8.18 -7.14
C THR A 261 10.23 7.91 -8.55
N GLU A 262 10.51 6.64 -8.85
CA GLU A 262 10.92 6.21 -10.20
C GLU A 262 9.82 6.44 -11.25
N LYS A 263 8.56 6.60 -10.82
CA LYS A 263 7.37 6.73 -11.67
C LYS A 263 7.08 8.14 -12.19
N GLY A 264 8.03 9.08 -12.08
CA GLY A 264 7.86 10.43 -12.61
C GLY A 264 7.13 11.39 -11.66
N PRO A 265 6.98 12.67 -12.06
CA PRO A 265 7.14 13.81 -11.17
C PRO A 265 6.13 13.85 -10.03
N HIS A 266 6.62 14.29 -8.88
CA HIS A 266 5.82 14.79 -7.76
C HIS A 266 4.64 15.61 -8.31
N TYR A 267 3.42 15.25 -7.95
CA TYR A 267 2.24 15.98 -8.39
C TYR A 267 2.19 17.45 -7.91
N PHE A 268 3.16 17.86 -7.08
CA PHE A 268 3.34 19.19 -6.54
C PHE A 268 4.28 19.99 -7.42
N ARG A 269 3.79 21.11 -7.96
CA ARG A 269 4.58 22.00 -8.83
C ARG A 269 5.61 22.80 -8.03
N ASP A 270 5.22 23.23 -6.84
CA ASP A 270 6.00 24.10 -5.98
C ASP A 270 6.15 23.42 -4.61
N ILE A 271 7.34 22.88 -4.34
CA ILE A 271 7.73 22.39 -3.00
C ILE A 271 8.60 23.47 -2.35
N LYS A 272 8.19 23.92 -1.17
CA LYS A 272 8.87 24.97 -0.41
C LYS A 272 9.29 24.42 0.94
N THR A 273 10.54 24.66 1.30
CA THR A 273 11.08 24.36 2.62
C THR A 273 11.28 25.63 3.43
N TYR A 274 10.88 25.64 4.69
CA TYR A 274 11.07 26.76 5.60
C TYR A 274 11.17 26.29 7.06
N LYS A 275 11.74 27.13 7.92
CA LYS A 275 11.76 26.90 9.36
C LYS A 275 10.61 27.63 10.04
N LEU A 276 9.92 26.96 10.95
CA LEU A 276 8.88 27.56 11.77
C LEU A 276 8.89 26.92 13.14
N LYS A 277 8.93 27.75 14.21
CA LYS A 277 9.04 27.30 15.60
C LYS A 277 10.21 26.32 15.86
N GLY A 278 11.30 26.45 15.11
CA GLY A 278 12.48 25.58 15.25
C GLY A 278 12.41 24.25 14.48
N TYR A 279 11.29 23.94 13.83
CA TYR A 279 11.14 22.72 13.01
C TYR A 279 11.37 23.01 11.53
N ASP A 280 11.89 22.00 10.82
CA ASP A 280 11.98 22.01 9.36
C ASP A 280 10.65 21.56 8.76
N ILE A 281 10.05 22.45 7.96
CA ILE A 281 8.77 22.24 7.30
C ILE A 281 8.97 22.17 5.80
N THR A 282 8.34 21.18 5.18
CA THR A 282 8.19 21.08 3.73
C THR A 282 6.71 21.24 3.39
N TYR A 283 6.39 22.06 2.39
CA TYR A 283 5.02 22.36 1.97
C TYR A 283 4.91 22.25 0.45
N GLY A 284 3.90 21.53 -0.03
CA GLY A 284 3.63 21.32 -1.45
C GLY A 284 2.23 21.79 -1.84
N GLU A 285 2.11 22.41 -3.02
CA GLU A 285 0.82 22.77 -3.64
C GLU A 285 0.65 22.11 -5.01
N TYR A 286 -0.51 21.51 -5.25
CA TYR A 286 -0.89 21.01 -6.58
C TYR A 286 -1.20 22.18 -7.52
N LYS A 287 -0.81 22.05 -8.79
CA LYS A 287 -1.00 23.12 -9.79
C LYS A 287 -2.46 23.34 -10.16
N GLU A 288 -3.23 22.26 -10.23
CA GLU A 288 -4.55 22.21 -10.86
C GLU A 288 -5.68 21.99 -9.85
N SER A 289 -5.36 22.01 -8.55
CA SER A 289 -6.34 21.80 -7.49
C SER A 289 -5.98 22.56 -6.23
N ASN A 290 -6.92 22.62 -5.28
CA ASN A 290 -6.69 23.14 -3.94
C ASN A 290 -6.01 22.12 -3.01
N VAL A 291 -5.45 21.04 -3.56
CA VAL A 291 -4.78 20.00 -2.78
C VAL A 291 -3.40 20.48 -2.36
N ARG A 292 -3.11 20.28 -1.08
CA ARG A 292 -1.87 20.69 -0.42
C ARG A 292 -1.31 19.53 0.39
N ALA A 293 0.00 19.56 0.60
CA ALA A 293 0.70 18.64 1.45
C ALA A 293 1.65 19.39 2.39
N MET A 294 1.91 18.81 3.55
CA MET A 294 2.82 19.38 4.53
C MET A 294 3.52 18.27 5.30
N LYS A 295 4.81 18.47 5.55
CA LYS A 295 5.66 17.61 6.38
C LYS A 295 6.39 18.46 7.40
N ILE A 296 6.51 17.96 8.62
CA ILE A 296 7.39 18.48 9.66
C ILE A 296 8.41 17.39 10.03
N VAL A 297 9.68 17.78 10.16
CA VAL A 297 10.75 16.92 10.67
C VAL A 297 11.01 17.25 12.13
N VAL A 298 10.93 16.23 12.98
CA VAL A 298 11.26 16.33 14.40
C VAL A 298 12.66 15.76 14.62
N PRO A 299 13.63 16.60 15.05
CA PRO A 299 14.99 16.15 15.25
C PRO A 299 15.10 15.19 16.44
N ALA A 300 16.12 14.34 16.42
CA ALA A 300 16.43 13.45 17.54
C ALA A 300 16.72 14.27 18.81
N LYS A 301 16.15 13.85 19.96
CA LYS A 301 16.32 14.53 21.24
C LYS A 301 16.20 13.54 22.40
N GLU A 302 17.04 13.70 23.43
CA GLU A 302 16.92 12.96 24.70
C GLU A 302 16.80 11.43 24.53
N GLY A 303 17.61 10.84 23.66
CA GLY A 303 17.60 9.39 23.39
C GLY A 303 16.44 8.90 22.51
N LYS A 304 15.60 9.81 21.99
CA LYS A 304 14.57 9.50 20.99
C LYS A 304 15.07 9.75 19.58
N ASN A 305 14.66 8.87 18.67
CA ASN A 305 15.02 8.96 17.26
C ASN A 305 14.34 10.15 16.57
N ALA A 306 14.99 10.68 15.54
CA ALA A 306 14.37 11.63 14.64
C ALA A 306 13.21 10.97 13.89
N TYR A 307 12.15 11.73 13.64
CA TYR A 307 10.97 11.23 12.94
C TYR A 307 10.33 12.36 12.14
N GLN A 308 9.36 11.99 11.31
CA GLN A 308 8.62 12.92 10.48
C GLN A 308 7.12 12.72 10.66
N VAL A 309 6.39 13.83 10.59
CA VAL A 309 4.92 13.84 10.56
C VAL A 309 4.50 14.51 9.28
N TYR A 310 3.60 13.91 8.51
CA TYR A 310 3.21 14.45 7.21
C TYR A 310 1.77 14.17 6.82
N ILE A 311 1.28 14.98 5.90
CA ILE A 311 -0.01 14.86 5.21
C ILE A 311 0.31 14.96 3.71
N ASN A 312 0.04 13.91 2.96
CA ASN A 312 0.34 13.84 1.53
C ASN A 312 -0.71 14.52 0.63
N GLY A 313 -1.89 14.83 1.17
CA GLY A 313 -2.95 15.47 0.40
C GLY A 313 -4.13 15.88 1.28
N SER A 314 -4.55 17.13 1.14
CA SER A 314 -5.70 17.70 1.82
C SER A 314 -6.17 18.98 1.13
N THR A 315 -7.45 19.29 1.25
CA THR A 315 -8.03 20.58 0.84
C THR A 315 -7.91 21.66 1.92
N LEU A 316 -7.44 21.31 3.13
CA LEU A 316 -7.19 22.24 4.23
C LEU A 316 -6.26 23.38 3.80
N SER A 317 -6.46 24.56 4.40
CA SER A 317 -5.55 25.68 4.17
C SER A 317 -4.16 25.41 4.76
N LYS A 318 -3.13 26.10 4.27
CA LYS A 318 -1.77 26.03 4.84
C LYS A 318 -1.75 26.22 6.36
N LYS A 319 -2.50 27.21 6.86
CA LYS A 319 -2.58 27.53 8.30
C LYS A 319 -3.22 26.40 9.11
N GLU A 320 -4.21 25.71 8.54
CA GLU A 320 -4.85 24.57 9.19
C GLU A 320 -3.91 23.35 9.23
N LEU A 321 -3.18 23.10 8.14
CA LEU A 321 -2.14 22.06 8.12
C LEU A 321 -1.07 22.33 9.19
N GLU A 322 -0.55 23.56 9.27
CA GLU A 322 0.43 23.94 10.31
C GLU A 322 -0.11 23.63 11.72
N LYS A 323 -1.34 24.05 12.04
CA LYS A 323 -1.94 23.77 13.35
C LYS A 323 -2.04 22.27 13.63
N VAL A 324 -2.51 21.47 12.67
CA VAL A 324 -2.64 20.02 12.83
C VAL A 324 -1.27 19.40 13.10
N LEU A 325 -0.27 19.66 12.26
CA LEU A 325 1.06 19.06 12.43
C LEU A 325 1.75 19.52 13.72
N PHE A 326 1.66 20.80 14.08
CA PHE A 326 2.23 21.29 15.35
C PHE A 326 1.57 20.65 16.56
N SER A 327 0.26 20.41 16.51
CA SER A 327 -0.48 19.77 17.60
C SER A 327 -0.08 18.31 17.87
N VAL A 328 0.69 17.70 16.96
CA VAL A 328 1.29 16.37 17.11
C VAL A 328 2.67 16.46 17.74
N VAL A 329 3.46 17.48 17.43
CA VAL A 329 4.88 17.55 17.84
C VAL A 329 5.12 18.37 19.10
N GLU A 330 4.25 19.34 19.39
CA GLU A 330 4.24 20.11 20.65
C GLU A 330 3.62 19.31 21.81
#